data_AF-A0A830BLQ9-F1
#
_entry.id   AF-A0A830BLQ9-F1
#
_cell.length_a   1.000
_cell.length_b   1.000
_cell.length_c   1.000
_cell.angle_alpha   90.00
_cell.angle_beta   90.00
_cell.angle_gamma   90.00
#
_symmetry.space_group_name_H-M   'P 1'
#
loop_
_entity.id
_entity.type
_entity.pdbx_description
1 polymer ?
#
loop_
_entity_poly.entity_id
_entity_poly.type
_entity_poly.pdbx_seq_one_letter_code
_entity_poly.pdbx_strand_id
1 'polypeptide(L)'
;VQTIPIKTTFSWRRVILFVLWSSIWISYVLVLCAISMREYGGLGEMFKRTYGFILSVEDLSPNIGVLWYFFAEVFDFFRNFFLIVFHVNILFMILPLAIRLNHRPCFLVFVYLAISSMLKSYPSVGDSALYLSLLGLFVNELAEMQFSFFLFCGYVGVSLLSPVMHNLWIWRGTGNANFYFATAMAYACFQVFVLFLIIP
;
A
#
# COMPACT_ATOMS: atom_id res chain seq x y z
N VAL A 1 35.35 -0.47 25.99
CA VAL A 1 35.09 0.45 24.86
C VAL A 1 34.01 1.41 25.30
N GLN A 2 34.36 2.67 25.59
CA GLN A 2 33.41 3.72 25.96
C GLN A 2 32.53 4.03 24.76
N THR A 3 31.24 3.71 24.84
CA THR A 3 30.25 4.13 23.85
C THR A 3 29.93 5.61 24.09
N ILE A 4 30.56 6.48 23.31
CA ILE A 4 30.25 7.91 23.30
C ILE A 4 28.78 8.05 22.89
N PRO A 5 27.90 8.65 23.72
CA PRO A 5 26.53 8.89 23.30
C PRO A 5 26.55 9.93 22.19
N ILE A 6 26.30 9.50 20.95
CA ILE A 6 26.12 10.41 19.81
C ILE A 6 24.84 11.19 20.08
N LYS A 7 24.97 12.37 20.68
CA LYS A 7 23.86 13.30 20.85
C LYS A 7 23.49 13.81 19.45
N THR A 8 22.51 13.17 18.81
CA THR A 8 21.98 13.60 17.53
C THR A 8 21.24 14.92 17.74
N THR A 9 21.96 16.03 17.58
CA THR A 9 21.32 17.34 17.59
C THR A 9 20.44 17.45 16.35
N PHE A 10 19.13 17.52 16.59
CA PHE A 10 18.14 17.83 15.57
C PHE A 10 18.53 19.15 14.90
N SER A 11 18.87 19.08 13.62
CA SER A 11 19.37 20.24 12.88
C SER A 11 18.31 20.68 11.89
N TRP A 12 17.66 21.79 12.20
CA TRP A 12 16.70 22.45 11.31
C TRP A 12 17.28 22.73 9.92
N ARG A 13 18.58 22.98 9.81
CA ARG A 13 19.26 23.17 8.52
C ARG A 13 19.15 21.95 7.61
N ARG A 14 19.33 20.73 8.16
CA ARG A 14 19.20 19.48 7.39
C ARG A 14 17.77 19.23 6.95
N VAL A 15 16.80 19.54 7.80
CA VAL A 15 15.38 19.44 7.48
C VAL A 15 15.01 20.42 6.36
N ILE A 16 15.42 21.68 6.46
CA ILE A 16 15.15 22.70 5.43
C ILE A 16 15.79 22.30 4.09
N LEU A 17 17.04 21.81 4.11
CA LEU A 17 17.71 21.32 2.89
C LEU A 17 16.97 20.12 2.28
N PHE A 18 16.53 19.16 3.09
CA PHE A 18 15.74 18.03 2.62
C PHE A 18 14.42 18.47 1.99
N VAL A 19 13.69 19.37 2.64
CA VAL A 19 12.43 19.93 2.13
C VAL A 19 12.67 20.68 0.82
N LEU A 20 13.75 21.47 0.72
CA LEU A 20 14.13 22.14 -0.52
C LEU A 20 14.38 21.15 -1.64
N TRP A 21 15.26 20.17 -1.45
CA TRP A 21 15.56 19.16 -2.47
C TRP A 21 14.34 18.35 -2.88
N SER A 22 13.51 17.96 -1.90
CA SER A 22 12.25 17.27 -2.16
C SER A 22 11.29 18.15 -2.98
N SER A 23 11.16 19.43 -2.65
CA SER A 23 10.31 20.37 -3.40
C SER A 23 10.79 20.57 -4.84
N ILE A 24 12.11 20.67 -5.05
CA ILE A 24 12.70 20.76 -6.39
C ILE A 24 12.37 19.49 -7.19
N TRP A 25 12.56 18.31 -6.60
CA TRP A 25 12.25 17.04 -7.26
C TRP A 25 10.76 16.92 -7.60
N ILE A 26 9.87 17.25 -6.66
CA ILE A 26 8.42 17.24 -6.88
C ILE A 26 8.05 18.21 -8.00
N SER A 27 8.59 19.43 -7.99
CA SER A 27 8.32 20.42 -9.03
C SER A 27 8.77 19.95 -10.41
N TYR A 28 9.95 19.31 -10.49
CA TYR A 28 10.47 18.74 -11.74
C TYR A 28 9.55 17.65 -12.28
N VAL A 29 9.13 16.70 -11.43
CA VAL A 29 8.21 15.63 -11.81
C VAL A 29 6.86 16.21 -12.25
N LEU A 30 6.32 17.20 -11.53
CA LEU A 30 5.06 17.85 -11.90
C LEU A 30 5.14 18.56 -13.25
N VAL A 31 6.27 19.21 -13.56
CA VAL A 31 6.48 19.83 -14.87
C VAL A 31 6.51 18.76 -15.98
N LEU A 32 7.20 17.64 -15.77
CA LEU A 32 7.20 16.53 -16.72
C LEU A 32 5.80 15.95 -16.93
N CYS A 33 5.04 15.76 -15.85
CA CYS A 33 3.64 15.33 -15.93
C CYS A 33 2.77 16.35 -16.68
N ALA A 34 2.98 17.64 -16.48
CA ALA A 34 2.24 18.70 -17.17
C ALA A 34 2.50 18.68 -18.68
N ILE A 35 3.76 18.46 -19.08
CA ILE A 35 4.14 18.34 -20.48
C ILE A 35 3.48 17.11 -21.11
N SER A 36 3.55 15.96 -20.42
CA SER A 36 2.96 14.70 -20.89
C SER A 36 1.43 14.78 -21.03
N MET A 37 0.76 15.39 -20.05
CA MET A 37 -0.71 15.47 -19.99
C MET A 37 -1.31 16.67 -20.74
N ARG A 38 -0.51 17.42 -21.50
CA ARG A 38 -0.96 18.65 -22.18
C ARG A 38 -2.13 18.40 -23.13
N GLU A 39 -2.15 17.25 -23.80
CA GLU A 39 -3.20 16.85 -24.75
C GLU A 39 -4.41 16.17 -24.09
N TYR A 40 -4.30 15.79 -22.80
CA TYR A 40 -5.28 14.97 -22.08
C TYR A 40 -6.01 15.72 -20.95
N GLY A 41 -6.11 17.05 -21.03
CA GLY A 41 -6.79 17.88 -20.03
C GLY A 41 -5.90 18.42 -18.90
N GLY A 42 -4.58 18.23 -18.98
CA GLY A 42 -3.60 18.84 -18.09
C GLY A 42 -3.50 18.21 -16.69
N LEU A 43 -2.82 18.89 -15.77
CA LEU A 43 -2.54 18.38 -14.42
C LEU A 43 -3.81 18.21 -13.56
N GLY A 44 -4.78 19.13 -13.67
CA GLY A 44 -6.00 19.09 -12.86
C GLY A 44 -6.82 17.82 -13.12
N GLU A 45 -6.97 17.46 -14.39
CA GLU A 45 -7.65 16.22 -14.77
C GLU A 45 -6.85 14.99 -14.33
N MET A 46 -5.52 15.01 -14.43
CA MET A 46 -4.65 13.95 -13.89
C MET A 46 -4.90 13.74 -12.38
N PHE A 47 -4.87 14.81 -11.57
CA PHE A 47 -5.10 14.69 -10.13
C PHE A 47 -6.49 14.15 -9.81
N LYS A 48 -7.51 14.62 -10.52
CA LYS A 48 -8.89 14.14 -10.36
C LYS A 48 -9.02 12.65 -10.71
N ARG A 49 -8.43 12.21 -11.82
CA ARG A 49 -8.50 10.82 -12.29
C ARG A 49 -7.61 9.87 -11.50
N THR A 50 -6.49 10.34 -10.96
CA THR A 50 -5.58 9.49 -10.17
C THR A 50 -6.01 9.45 -8.71
N TYR A 51 -6.08 10.59 -8.03
CA TYR A 51 -6.34 10.63 -6.59
C TYR A 51 -7.84 10.74 -6.28
N GLY A 52 -8.59 11.52 -7.06
CA GLY A 52 -10.05 11.63 -6.88
C GLY A 52 -10.75 10.29 -7.07
N PHE A 53 -10.33 9.51 -8.07
CA PHE A 53 -10.87 8.17 -8.32
C PHE A 53 -10.59 7.18 -7.18
N ILE A 54 -9.38 7.18 -6.61
CA ILE A 54 -9.02 6.31 -5.48
C ILE A 54 -9.87 6.65 -4.24
N LEU A 55 -10.13 7.93 -4.01
CA LEU A 55 -10.92 8.40 -2.86
C LEU A 55 -12.42 8.16 -3.04
N SER A 56 -12.93 8.35 -4.27
CA SER A 56 -14.37 8.25 -4.57
C SER A 56 -14.83 6.83 -4.89
N VAL A 57 -13.91 5.92 -5.26
CA VAL A 57 -14.16 4.50 -5.58
C VAL A 57 -15.40 4.33 -6.47
N GLU A 58 -15.39 5.03 -7.60
CA GLU A 58 -16.54 5.05 -8.52
C GLU A 58 -16.68 3.76 -9.33
N ASP A 59 -15.59 2.99 -9.49
CA ASP A 59 -15.56 1.77 -10.30
C ASP A 59 -15.46 0.50 -9.44
N LEU A 60 -16.40 -0.41 -9.58
CA LEU A 60 -16.42 -1.65 -8.80
C LEU A 60 -15.86 -2.84 -9.60
N SER A 61 -15.16 -2.54 -10.69
CA SER A 61 -14.44 -3.53 -11.47
C SER A 61 -13.50 -4.37 -10.59
N PRO A 62 -13.38 -5.67 -10.88
CA PRO A 62 -12.57 -6.57 -10.08
C PRO A 62 -11.11 -6.12 -10.05
N ASN A 63 -10.56 -6.01 -8.85
CA ASN A 63 -9.18 -5.61 -8.62
C ASN A 63 -8.50 -6.56 -7.63
N ILE A 64 -7.19 -6.39 -7.42
CA ILE A 64 -6.38 -7.25 -6.53
C ILE A 64 -6.68 -6.95 -5.05
N GLY A 65 -7.34 -5.83 -4.77
CA GLY A 65 -7.66 -5.38 -3.41
C GLY A 65 -8.84 -6.09 -2.79
N VAL A 66 -9.07 -5.77 -1.52
CA VAL A 66 -10.13 -6.37 -0.71
C VAL A 66 -11.42 -5.54 -0.75
N LEU A 67 -11.33 -4.26 -1.09
CA LEU A 67 -12.44 -3.31 -0.94
C LEU A 67 -13.49 -3.39 -2.06
N TRP A 68 -13.11 -3.74 -3.29
CA TRP A 68 -14.04 -3.74 -4.44
C TRP A 68 -15.22 -4.68 -4.23
N TYR A 69 -14.97 -5.90 -3.74
CA TYR A 69 -16.01 -6.91 -3.54
C TYR A 69 -16.99 -6.49 -2.45
N PHE A 70 -16.48 -5.89 -1.37
CA PHE A 70 -17.32 -5.35 -0.30
C PHE A 70 -18.25 -4.24 -0.84
N PHE A 71 -17.72 -3.28 -1.60
CA PHE A 71 -18.53 -2.21 -2.15
C PHE A 71 -19.49 -2.65 -3.27
N ALA A 72 -19.18 -3.75 -3.95
CA ALA A 72 -20.07 -4.37 -4.92
C ALA A 72 -21.30 -5.01 -4.25
N GLU A 73 -21.13 -5.60 -3.07
CA GLU A 73 -22.22 -6.25 -2.31
C GLU A 73 -23.07 -5.25 -1.50
N VAL A 74 -22.48 -4.13 -1.06
CA VAL A 74 -23.19 -3.12 -0.28
C VAL A 74 -24.10 -2.26 -1.17
N PHE A 75 -25.32 -2.01 -0.67
CA PHE A 75 -26.27 -1.11 -1.30
C PHE A 75 -25.68 0.28 -1.55
N ASP A 76 -25.96 0.82 -2.74
CA ASP A 76 -25.47 2.14 -3.20
C ASP A 76 -25.68 3.26 -2.18
N PHE A 77 -26.83 3.25 -1.49
CA PHE A 77 -27.18 4.24 -0.47
C PHE A 77 -26.15 4.32 0.68
N PHE A 78 -25.54 3.20 1.07
CA PHE A 78 -24.60 3.14 2.19
C PHE A 78 -23.13 3.25 1.77
N ARG A 79 -22.81 3.26 0.47
CA ARG A 79 -21.41 3.24 0.01
C ARG A 79 -20.60 4.41 0.55
N ASN A 80 -21.13 5.63 0.50
CA ASN A 80 -20.45 6.82 1.01
C ASN A 80 -20.14 6.74 2.51
N PHE A 81 -21.06 6.16 3.30
CA PHE A 81 -20.83 5.96 4.73
C PHE A 81 -19.65 5.02 4.97
N PHE A 82 -19.65 3.85 4.33
CA PHE A 82 -18.55 2.89 4.48
C PHE A 82 -17.23 3.42 3.93
N LEU A 83 -17.25 4.17 2.82
CA LEU A 83 -16.06 4.84 2.29
C LEU A 83 -15.44 5.75 3.35
N ILE A 84 -16.23 6.62 3.98
CA ILE A 84 -15.72 7.50 5.04
C ILE A 84 -15.14 6.68 6.20
N VAL A 85 -15.84 5.62 6.63
CA VAL A 85 -15.37 4.74 7.72
C VAL A 85 -14.01 4.11 7.39
N PHE A 86 -13.81 3.57 6.18
CA PHE A 86 -12.53 2.99 5.79
C PHE A 86 -11.40 4.02 5.72
N HIS A 87 -11.65 5.21 5.18
CA HIS A 87 -10.64 6.28 5.14
C HIS A 87 -10.25 6.74 6.55
N VAL A 88 -11.22 6.93 7.44
CA VAL A 88 -10.98 7.29 8.85
C VAL A 88 -10.22 6.17 9.57
N ASN A 89 -10.53 4.90 9.29
CA ASN A 89 -9.83 3.77 9.87
C ASN A 89 -8.34 3.77 9.50
N ILE A 90 -8.00 4.02 8.23
CA ILE A 90 -6.62 4.13 7.77
C ILE A 90 -5.89 5.27 8.50
N LEU A 91 -6.52 6.45 8.61
CA LEU A 91 -5.95 7.59 9.32
C LEU A 91 -5.75 7.29 10.82
N PHE A 92 -6.70 6.58 11.43
CA PHE A 92 -6.62 6.20 12.83
C PHE A 92 -5.47 5.24 13.11
N MET A 93 -5.08 4.39 12.16
CA MET A 93 -3.89 3.51 12.33
C MET A 93 -2.56 4.27 12.38
N ILE A 94 -2.49 5.49 11.81
CA ILE A 94 -1.25 6.25 11.74
C ILE A 94 -0.75 6.61 13.15
N LEU A 95 -1.61 7.19 13.98
CA LEU A 95 -1.20 7.74 15.29
C LEU A 95 -0.67 6.67 16.27
N PRO A 96 -1.36 5.54 16.54
CA PRO A 96 -0.87 4.52 17.46
C PRO A 96 0.46 3.92 17.00
N LEU A 97 0.62 3.72 15.69
CA LEU A 97 1.84 3.17 15.12
C LEU A 97 3.02 4.14 15.23
N ALA A 98 2.77 5.45 15.06
CA ALA A 98 3.76 6.49 15.28
C ALA A 98 4.27 6.53 16.72
N ILE A 99 3.38 6.32 17.69
CA ILE A 99 3.72 6.29 19.12
C ILE A 99 4.53 5.03 19.43
N ARG A 100 4.08 3.86 18.97
CA ARG A 100 4.72 2.56 19.27
C ARG A 100 6.12 2.42 18.63
N LEU A 101 6.29 2.84 17.39
CA LEU A 101 7.52 2.63 16.62
C LEU A 101 8.42 3.88 16.50
N ASN A 102 8.22 4.88 17.36
CA ASN A 102 8.98 6.14 17.34
C ASN A 102 10.51 5.94 17.35
N HIS A 103 10.98 4.91 18.08
CA HIS A 103 12.41 4.59 18.20
C HIS A 103 13.05 4.14 16.87
N ARG A 104 12.27 3.63 15.90
CA ARG A 104 12.78 3.12 14.62
C ARG A 104 12.03 3.75 13.43
N PRO A 105 12.36 5.01 13.05
CA PRO A 105 11.62 5.75 12.03
C PRO A 105 11.66 5.09 10.64
N CYS A 106 12.77 4.46 10.25
CA CYS A 106 12.85 3.74 8.96
C CYS A 106 11.90 2.54 8.91
N PHE A 107 11.76 1.82 10.02
CA PHE A 107 10.85 0.68 10.12
C PHE A 107 9.39 1.13 10.12
N LEU A 108 9.09 2.24 10.80
CA LEU A 108 7.78 2.87 10.77
C LEU A 108 7.36 3.28 9.34
N VAL A 109 8.27 3.86 8.55
CA VAL A 109 7.98 4.18 7.14
C VAL A 109 7.69 2.92 6.33
N PHE A 110 8.45 1.84 6.54
CA PHE A 110 8.20 0.55 5.90
C PHE A 110 6.80 0.00 6.23
N VAL A 111 6.40 0.01 7.51
CA VAL A 111 5.07 -0.46 7.91
C VAL A 111 3.96 0.43 7.34
N TYR A 112 4.13 1.76 7.29
CA TYR A 112 3.16 2.64 6.64
C TYR A 112 3.03 2.38 5.14
N LEU A 113 4.14 2.16 4.44
CA LEU A 113 4.10 1.81 3.02
C LEU A 113 3.32 0.51 2.81
N ALA A 114 3.56 -0.50 3.64
CA ALA A 114 2.86 -1.76 3.54
C ALA A 114 1.36 -1.64 3.86
N ILE A 115 0.98 -0.98 4.96
CA ILE A 115 -0.43 -0.71 5.30
C ILE A 115 -1.11 0.07 4.16
N SER A 116 -0.45 1.10 3.63
CA SER A 116 -0.99 1.91 2.53
C SER A 116 -1.17 1.09 1.25
N SER A 117 -0.27 0.16 0.96
CA SER A 117 -0.37 -0.72 -0.22
C SER A 117 -1.53 -1.70 -0.12
N MET A 118 -1.91 -2.11 1.10
CA MET A 118 -2.97 -3.11 1.34
C MET A 118 -4.36 -2.49 1.45
N LEU A 119 -4.46 -1.34 2.12
CA LEU A 119 -5.72 -0.67 2.41
C LEU A 119 -6.15 0.35 1.35
N LYS A 120 -5.34 0.55 0.31
CA LYS A 120 -5.70 1.37 -0.85
C LYS A 120 -6.87 0.74 -1.62
N SER A 121 -7.81 1.57 -2.09
CA SER A 121 -9.01 1.12 -2.82
C SER A 121 -8.72 0.36 -4.11
N TYR A 122 -7.65 0.73 -4.81
CA TYR A 122 -7.14 0.03 -5.99
C TYR A 122 -5.65 -0.25 -5.81
N PRO A 123 -5.30 -1.34 -5.11
CA PRO A 123 -3.92 -1.74 -4.97
C PRO A 123 -3.43 -2.36 -6.27
N SER A 124 -2.20 -2.04 -6.63
CA SER A 124 -1.51 -2.60 -7.78
C SER A 124 -0.36 -3.50 -7.32
N VAL A 125 0.09 -4.39 -8.20
CA VAL A 125 1.30 -5.20 -7.97
C VAL A 125 2.53 -4.31 -7.76
N GLY A 126 2.55 -3.11 -8.35
CA GLY A 126 3.62 -2.14 -8.13
C GLY A 126 3.67 -1.60 -6.70
N ASP A 127 2.51 -1.43 -6.05
CA ASP A 127 2.44 -0.97 -4.66
C ASP A 127 3.08 -2.00 -3.72
N SER A 128 2.91 -3.30 -3.99
CA SER A 128 3.54 -4.35 -3.18
C SER A 128 5.03 -4.54 -3.48
N ALA A 129 5.44 -4.36 -4.74
CA ALA A 129 6.86 -4.39 -5.11
C ALA A 129 7.69 -3.35 -4.34
N LEU A 130 7.13 -2.16 -4.09
CA LEU A 130 7.81 -1.10 -3.39
C LEU A 130 8.17 -1.50 -1.95
N TYR A 131 7.20 -1.93 -1.13
CA TYR A 131 7.53 -2.33 0.24
C TYR A 131 8.37 -3.62 0.27
N LEU A 132 8.14 -4.57 -0.65
CA LEU A 132 8.96 -5.79 -0.74
C LEU A 132 10.42 -5.47 -1.07
N SER A 133 10.70 -4.44 -1.88
CA SER A 133 12.08 -4.01 -2.15
C SER A 133 12.78 -3.48 -0.90
N LEU A 134 12.04 -2.82 0.00
CA LEU A 134 12.57 -2.34 1.28
C LEU A 134 12.78 -3.46 2.30
N LEU A 135 12.19 -4.64 2.09
CA LEU A 135 12.32 -5.78 3.01
C LEU A 135 13.78 -6.23 3.17
N GLY A 136 14.61 -6.03 2.14
CA GLY A 136 16.05 -6.28 2.20
C GLY A 136 16.83 -5.42 3.20
N LEU A 137 16.29 -4.29 3.65
CA LEU A 137 16.91 -3.48 4.71
C LEU A 137 16.73 -4.12 6.10
N PHE A 138 15.79 -5.05 6.25
CA PHE A 138 15.40 -5.66 7.53
C PHE A 138 15.69 -7.17 7.56
N VAL A 139 16.72 -7.62 6.85
CA VAL A 139 17.10 -9.05 6.76
C VAL A 139 17.35 -9.68 8.14
N ASN A 140 17.91 -8.91 9.09
CA ASN A 140 18.12 -9.41 10.46
C ASN A 140 16.81 -9.74 11.17
N GLU A 141 15.80 -8.87 11.05
CA GLU A 141 14.47 -9.10 11.61
C GLU A 141 13.76 -10.25 10.87
N LEU A 142 14.00 -10.37 9.56
CA LEU A 142 13.45 -11.47 8.74
C LEU A 142 14.05 -12.84 9.10
N ALA A 143 15.32 -12.88 9.52
CA ALA A 143 16.00 -14.10 9.91
C ALA A 143 15.43 -14.72 11.19
N GLU A 144 14.85 -13.88 12.06
CA GLU A 144 14.21 -14.33 13.31
C GLU A 144 12.75 -14.80 13.11
N MET A 145 12.16 -14.55 11.94
CA MET A 145 10.78 -14.97 11.66
C MET A 145 10.63 -16.49 11.67
N GLN A 146 9.69 -16.96 12.48
CA GLN A 146 9.22 -18.33 12.44
C GLN A 146 8.29 -18.51 11.22
N PHE A 147 8.45 -19.63 10.49
CA PHE A 147 7.62 -19.99 9.31
C PHE A 147 7.83 -19.17 8.02
N SER A 148 8.97 -18.50 7.84
CA SER A 148 9.29 -17.70 6.64
C SER A 148 9.11 -18.44 5.32
N PHE A 149 9.50 -19.72 5.26
CA PHE A 149 9.34 -20.54 4.06
C PHE A 149 7.87 -20.75 3.69
N PHE A 150 7.03 -21.07 4.68
CA PHE A 150 5.60 -21.29 4.45
C PHE A 150 4.91 -20.00 3.99
N LEU A 151 5.21 -18.86 4.63
CA LEU A 151 4.65 -17.56 4.25
C LEU A 151 5.08 -17.15 2.84
N PHE A 152 6.35 -17.35 2.49
CA PHE A 152 6.86 -17.07 1.16
C PHE A 152 6.17 -17.94 0.09
N CYS A 153 6.11 -19.25 0.31
CA CYS A 153 5.43 -20.17 -0.61
C CYS A 153 3.94 -19.87 -0.74
N GLY A 154 3.27 -19.54 0.38
CA GLY A 154 1.87 -19.13 0.39
C GLY A 154 1.64 -17.84 -0.38
N TYR A 155 2.47 -16.81 -0.15
CA TYR A 155 2.39 -15.53 -0.83
C TYR A 155 2.60 -15.68 -2.35
N VAL A 156 3.64 -16.41 -2.77
CA VAL A 156 3.92 -16.69 -4.19
C VAL A 156 2.80 -17.54 -4.80
N GLY A 157 2.36 -18.58 -4.09
CA GLY A 157 1.30 -19.47 -4.54
C GLY A 157 -0.02 -18.74 -4.81
N VAL A 158 -0.45 -17.87 -3.88
CA VAL A 158 -1.66 -17.05 -4.06
C VAL A 158 -1.49 -16.04 -5.20
N SER A 159 -0.31 -15.42 -5.31
CA SER A 159 -0.03 -14.46 -6.39
C SER A 159 -0.13 -15.10 -7.77
N LEU A 160 0.32 -16.35 -7.91
CA LEU A 160 0.20 -17.13 -9.16
C LEU A 160 -1.23 -17.65 -9.40
N LEU A 161 -1.97 -17.94 -8.33
CA LEU A 161 -3.34 -18.43 -8.43
C LEU A 161 -4.32 -17.32 -8.86
N SER A 162 -4.08 -16.08 -8.46
CA SER A 162 -4.93 -14.92 -8.77
C SER A 162 -5.22 -14.73 -10.27
N PRO A 163 -4.23 -14.67 -11.20
CA PRO A 163 -4.51 -14.53 -12.64
C PRO A 163 -5.24 -15.75 -13.22
N VAL A 164 -5.03 -16.95 -12.67
CA VAL A 164 -5.76 -18.16 -13.08
C VAL A 164 -7.25 -18.02 -12.73
N MET A 165 -7.56 -17.62 -11.49
CA MET A 165 -8.94 -17.40 -11.06
C MET A 165 -9.61 -16.27 -11.83
N HIS A 166 -8.88 -15.19 -12.10
CA HIS A 166 -9.37 -14.11 -12.96
C HIS A 166 -9.68 -14.60 -14.38
N ASN A 167 -8.83 -15.44 -14.97
CA ASN A 167 -9.07 -16.00 -16.30
C ASN A 167 -10.29 -16.92 -16.33
N LEU A 168 -10.44 -17.79 -15.33
CA LEU A 168 -11.56 -18.72 -15.22
C LEU A 168 -12.90 -17.98 -15.09
N TRP A 169 -12.94 -16.91 -14.32
CA TRP A 169 -14.14 -16.13 -14.11
C TRP A 169 -14.48 -15.24 -15.31
N ILE A 170 -13.57 -14.35 -15.73
CA ILE A 170 -13.87 -13.35 -16.77
C ILE A 170 -13.91 -13.96 -18.18
N TRP A 171 -12.96 -14.82 -18.52
CA TRP A 171 -12.77 -15.27 -19.90
C TRP A 171 -13.40 -16.63 -20.18
N ARG A 172 -13.29 -17.57 -19.23
CA ARG A 172 -13.81 -18.94 -19.44
C ARG A 172 -15.24 -19.12 -18.95
N GLY A 173 -15.75 -18.22 -18.11
CA GLY A 173 -17.09 -18.30 -17.54
C GLY A 173 -17.34 -19.53 -16.64
N THR A 174 -16.28 -20.27 -16.27
CA THR A 174 -16.37 -21.46 -15.42
C THR A 174 -16.02 -21.16 -13.96
N GLY A 175 -15.43 -20.00 -13.69
CA GLY A 175 -15.10 -19.51 -12.35
C GLY A 175 -16.13 -18.51 -11.81
N ASN A 176 -16.19 -18.37 -10.49
CA ASN A 176 -17.02 -17.40 -9.78
C ASN A 176 -16.14 -16.27 -9.20
N ALA A 177 -16.66 -15.05 -9.17
CA ALA A 177 -16.10 -13.88 -8.50
C ALA A 177 -15.58 -14.20 -7.09
N ASN A 178 -16.30 -15.04 -6.33
CA ASN A 178 -15.95 -15.42 -4.96
C ASN A 178 -14.57 -16.10 -4.89
N PHE A 179 -14.22 -16.92 -5.87
CA PHE A 179 -12.91 -17.58 -5.89
C PHE A 179 -11.78 -16.59 -6.17
N TYR A 180 -12.01 -15.63 -7.08
CA TYR A 180 -11.05 -14.57 -7.33
C TYR A 180 -10.88 -13.69 -6.07
N PHE A 181 -11.99 -13.28 -5.45
CA PHE A 181 -11.95 -12.52 -4.19
C PHE A 181 -11.28 -13.29 -3.05
N ALA A 182 -11.50 -14.60 -2.93
CA ALA A 182 -10.81 -15.42 -1.94
C ALA A 182 -9.28 -15.40 -2.12
N THR A 183 -8.79 -15.37 -3.36
CA THR A 183 -7.34 -15.20 -3.60
C THR A 183 -6.84 -13.82 -3.17
N ALA A 184 -7.61 -12.75 -3.40
CA ALA A 184 -7.26 -11.40 -2.94
C ALA A 184 -7.23 -11.31 -1.41
N MET A 185 -8.20 -11.92 -0.71
CA MET A 185 -8.19 -12.00 0.75
C MET A 185 -7.00 -12.80 1.28
N ALA A 186 -6.69 -13.95 0.68
CA ALA A 186 -5.53 -14.75 1.06
C ALA A 186 -4.23 -13.97 0.85
N TYR A 187 -4.13 -13.21 -0.24
CA TYR A 187 -2.99 -12.35 -0.55
C TYR A 187 -2.79 -11.29 0.53
N ALA A 188 -3.85 -10.54 0.87
CA ALA A 188 -3.81 -9.57 1.95
C ALA A 188 -3.47 -10.22 3.29
N CYS A 189 -4.01 -11.40 3.58
CA CYS A 189 -3.74 -12.15 4.80
C CYS A 189 -2.25 -12.48 4.96
N PHE A 190 -1.62 -13.03 3.91
CA PHE A 190 -0.18 -13.29 3.92
C PHE A 190 0.65 -12.01 4.10
N GLN A 191 0.24 -10.89 3.49
CA GLN A 191 0.91 -9.60 3.69
C GLN A 191 0.81 -9.11 5.14
N VAL A 192 -0.37 -9.21 5.78
CA VAL A 192 -0.53 -8.84 7.19
C VAL A 192 0.36 -9.72 8.07
N PHE A 193 0.39 -11.04 7.83
CA PHE A 193 1.21 -11.94 8.61
C PHE A 193 2.71 -11.63 8.49
N VAL A 194 3.18 -11.34 7.28
CA VAL A 194 4.57 -10.92 7.07
C VAL A 194 4.85 -9.63 7.86
N LEU A 195 3.97 -8.63 7.82
CA LEU A 195 4.18 -7.41 8.59
C LEU A 195 4.14 -7.64 10.10
N PHE A 196 3.16 -8.40 10.58
CA PHE A 196 2.99 -8.64 12.01
C PHE A 196 4.15 -9.43 12.60
N LEU A 197 4.69 -10.41 11.89
CA LEU A 197 5.81 -11.23 12.36
C LEU A 197 7.15 -10.49 12.31
N ILE A 198 7.29 -9.46 11.48
CA ILE A 198 8.49 -8.60 11.46
C ILE A 198 8.41 -7.54 12.56
N ILE A 199 7.23 -7.17 13.05
CA ILE A 199 7.08 -6.21 14.15
C ILE A 199 7.39 -6.91 15.48
N PRO A 200 8.42 -6.48 16.24
CA PRO A 200 8.73 -7.04 17.54
C PRO A 200 7.70 -6.71 18.65
#